data_AF-A0A925E412-F1
#
_entry.id   AF-A0A925E412-F1
#
_cell.length_a   1.000
_cell.length_b   1.000
_cell.length_c   1.000
_cell.angle_alpha   90.00
_cell.angle_beta   90.00
_cell.angle_gamma   90.00
#
_symmetry.space_group_name_H-M   'P 1'
#
loop_
_entity.id
_entity.type
_entity.pdbx_description
1 polymer ?
#
loop_
_entity_poly.entity_id
_entity_poly.type
_entity_poly.pdbx_seq_one_letter_code
_entity_poly.pdbx_strand_id
1 'polypeptide(L)'
;MIDIEFNIRVDEADPSEDRILDDYELALLIDHTKAQITQQVQTALGKLLCPEHQQPPRVIISGAYSLETEQLEISYHIDTCCKAFLMEAVSALNR
;
A
#
# COMPACT_ATOMS: atom_id res chain seq x y z
N MET A 1 -9.78 2.47 13.49
CA MET A 1 -8.88 2.77 12.38
C MET A 1 -7.86 1.66 12.36
N ILE A 2 -7.73 0.96 11.24
CA ILE A 2 -6.72 -0.12 11.12
C ILE A 2 -5.33 0.48 10.93
N ASP A 3 -4.31 -0.27 11.37
CA ASP A 3 -2.92 0.12 11.24
C ASP A 3 -2.44 -0.10 9.81
N ILE A 4 -1.97 0.97 9.17
CA ILE A 4 -1.47 0.98 7.79
C ILE A 4 -0.08 1.60 7.77
N GLU A 5 0.92 0.82 7.38
CA GLU A 5 2.30 1.25 7.24
C GLU A 5 2.69 1.37 5.76
N PHE A 6 3.33 2.47 5.36
CA PHE A 6 3.80 2.67 3.99
C PHE A 6 5.34 2.64 3.91
N ASN A 7 5.85 1.75 3.08
CA ASN A 7 7.27 1.57 2.76
C ASN A 7 7.48 1.75 1.26
N ILE A 8 7.34 2.98 0.77
CA ILE A 8 7.55 3.31 -0.65
C ILE A 8 8.94 3.91 -0.82
N ARG A 9 9.72 3.37 -1.75
CA ARG A 9 11.05 3.85 -2.11
C ARG A 9 11.06 4.31 -3.56
N VAL A 10 11.90 5.30 -3.85
CA VAL A 10 12.23 5.70 -5.21
C VAL A 10 13.61 5.11 -5.51
N ASP A 11 13.73 4.38 -6.62
CA ASP A 11 15.00 3.82 -7.04
C ASP A 11 15.83 4.92 -7.72
N GLU A 12 16.90 5.37 -7.06
CA GLU A 12 17.78 6.45 -7.51
C GLU A 12 18.75 5.98 -8.60
N ALA A 13 18.24 5.26 -9.61
CA ALA A 13 18.98 5.09 -10.86
C ALA A 13 19.30 6.47 -11.44
N ASP A 14 20.50 6.63 -12.02
CA ASP A 14 21.08 7.90 -12.47
C ASP A 14 19.99 8.75 -13.15
N PRO A 15 19.57 9.89 -12.56
CA PRO A 15 18.41 10.61 -13.00
C PRO A 15 18.67 11.08 -14.44
N SER A 16 18.04 10.41 -15.40
CA SER A 16 18.16 10.78 -16.80
C SER A 16 17.60 12.19 -16.97
N GLU A 17 18.20 12.99 -17.86
CA GLU A 17 17.69 14.33 -18.19
C GLU A 17 16.28 14.28 -18.84
N ASP A 18 15.81 13.08 -19.21
CA ASP A 18 14.54 12.81 -19.90
C ASP A 18 13.41 12.31 -18.97
N ARG A 19 13.55 12.42 -17.64
CA ARG A 19 12.48 12.04 -16.68
C ARG A 19 11.18 12.80 -16.98
N ILE A 20 10.05 12.09 -17.03
CA ILE A 20 8.71 12.66 -17.25
C ILE A 20 8.25 13.51 -16.07
N LEU A 21 8.54 13.05 -14.85
CA LEU A 21 8.12 13.73 -13.62
C LEU A 21 9.33 14.36 -12.93
N ASP A 22 9.17 15.63 -12.57
CA ASP A 22 10.10 16.27 -11.64
C ASP A 22 9.89 15.75 -10.20
N ASP A 23 10.81 16.10 -9.30
CA ASP A 23 10.76 15.60 -7.91
C ASP A 23 9.51 16.08 -7.14
N TYR A 24 8.95 17.24 -7.50
CA TYR A 24 7.72 17.75 -6.89
C TYR A 24 6.49 16.98 -7.39
N GLU A 25 6.41 16.75 -8.69
CA GLU A 25 5.34 15.96 -9.31
C GLU A 25 5.37 14.51 -8.83
N LEU A 26 6.56 13.92 -8.69
CA LEU A 26 6.73 12.57 -8.13
C LEU A 26 6.27 12.50 -6.67
N ALA A 27 6.64 13.48 -5.84
CA ALA A 27 6.17 13.54 -4.46
C ALA A 27 4.64 13.65 -4.38
N LEU A 28 4.04 14.49 -5.22
CA LEU A 28 2.59 14.64 -5.30
C LEU A 28 1.89 13.34 -5.74
N LEU A 29 2.45 12.65 -6.74
CA LEU A 29 1.95 11.36 -7.19
C LEU A 29 1.97 10.34 -6.04
N ILE A 30 3.10 10.21 -5.35
CA ILE A 30 3.25 9.27 -4.23
C ILE A 30 2.25 9.59 -3.11
N ASP A 31 2.09 10.84 -2.74
CA ASP A 31 1.18 11.25 -1.66
C ASP A 31 -0.28 11.02 -2.03
N HIS A 32 -0.67 11.34 -3.27
CA HIS A 32 -2.02 11.05 -3.75
C HIS A 32 -2.31 9.55 -3.79
N THR A 33 -1.34 8.75 -4.25
CA THR A 33 -1.44 7.29 -4.25
C THR A 33 -1.59 6.74 -2.82
N LYS A 34 -0.80 7.22 -1.87
CA LYS A 34 -0.94 6.84 -0.44
C LYS A 34 -2.32 7.16 0.09
N ALA A 35 -2.86 8.34 -0.22
CA ALA A 35 -4.19 8.76 0.23
C ALA A 35 -5.29 7.86 -0.35
N GLN A 36 -5.24 7.56 -1.65
CA GLN A 36 -6.20 6.68 -2.31
C GLN A 36 -6.15 5.25 -1.75
N ILE A 37 -4.95 4.69 -1.59
CA ILE A 37 -4.76 3.35 -1.02
C ILE A 37 -5.25 3.31 0.42
N THR A 38 -4.94 4.33 1.22
CA THR A 38 -5.43 4.44 2.60
C THR A 38 -6.96 4.38 2.63
N GLN A 39 -7.63 5.16 1.78
CA GLN A 39 -9.08 5.17 1.71
C GLN A 39 -9.64 3.80 1.30
N GLN A 40 -9.05 3.16 0.28
CA GLN A 40 -9.47 1.83 -0.17
C GLN A 40 -9.33 0.79 0.94
N VAL A 41 -8.15 0.72 1.58
CA VAL A 41 -7.84 -0.25 2.63
C VAL A 41 -8.71 -0.01 3.86
N GLN A 42 -8.93 1.25 4.28
CA GLN A 42 -9.86 1.56 5.37
C GLN A 42 -11.30 1.19 5.03
N THR A 43 -11.73 1.36 3.78
CA THR A 43 -13.09 0.99 3.36
C THR A 43 -13.29 -0.52 3.39
N ALA A 44 -12.33 -1.28 2.87
CA ALA A 44 -12.38 -2.73 2.79
C ALA A 44 -12.21 -3.41 4.16
N LEU A 45 -11.23 -2.97 4.95
CA LEU A 45 -10.75 -3.68 6.14
C LEU A 45 -10.99 -2.92 7.45
N GLY A 46 -11.37 -1.64 7.40
CA GLY A 46 -11.41 -0.76 8.58
C GLY A 46 -12.39 -1.17 9.69
N LYS A 47 -13.38 -2.02 9.36
CA LYS A 47 -14.37 -2.58 10.30
C LYS A 47 -14.18 -4.07 10.54
N LEU A 48 -13.20 -4.68 9.89
CA LEU A 48 -12.98 -6.12 9.91
C LEU A 48 -12.21 -6.51 11.18
N LEU A 49 -12.75 -7.47 11.93
CA LEU A 49 -12.14 -8.02 13.13
C LEU A 49 -12.14 -9.54 13.03
N CYS A 50 -11.08 -10.18 13.54
CA CYS A 50 -11.04 -11.64 13.61
C CYS A 50 -12.21 -12.14 14.47
N PRO A 51 -13.07 -13.06 13.96
CA PRO A 51 -14.20 -13.58 14.72
C PRO A 51 -13.80 -14.27 16.04
N GLU A 52 -12.64 -14.93 16.05
CA GLU A 52 -12.14 -15.71 17.18
C GLU A 52 -11.37 -14.86 18.21
N HIS A 53 -10.49 -13.99 17.73
CA HIS A 53 -9.52 -13.28 18.59
C HIS A 53 -9.84 -11.80 18.75
N GLN A 54 -10.83 -11.27 18.02
CA GLN A 54 -11.26 -9.86 18.04
C GLN A 54 -10.12 -8.87 17.74
N GLN A 55 -9.12 -9.30 16.95
CA GLN A 55 -7.99 -8.48 16.54
C GLN A 55 -8.20 -7.93 15.12
N PRO A 56 -7.91 -6.65 14.86
CA PRO A 56 -7.90 -6.09 13.52
C PRO A 56 -6.69 -6.61 12.73
N PRO A 57 -6.77 -6.61 11.38
CA PRO A 57 -5.60 -6.86 10.56
C PRO A 57 -4.67 -5.64 10.58
N ARG A 58 -3.37 -5.89 10.36
CA ARG A 58 -2.38 -4.85 10.09
C ARG A 58 -1.97 -4.94 8.62
N VAL A 59 -1.84 -3.80 7.95
CA VAL A 59 -1.52 -3.75 6.52
C VAL A 59 -0.21 -2.99 6.32
N ILE A 60 0.75 -3.63 5.66
CA ILE A 60 2.02 -3.02 5.27
C ILE A 60 2.02 -2.92 3.74
N ILE A 61 2.22 -1.71 3.24
CA ILE A 61 2.13 -1.38 1.83
C ILE A 61 3.51 -0.98 1.38
N SER A 62 4.15 -1.84 0.60
CA SER A 62 5.49 -1.60 0.08
C SER A 62 5.40 -1.19 -1.37
N GLY A 63 6.29 -0.31 -1.81
CA GLY A 63 6.37 0.04 -3.22
C GLY A 63 7.74 0.51 -3.64
N ALA A 64 8.00 0.38 -4.93
CA ALA A 64 9.20 0.87 -5.58
C ALA A 64 8.80 1.66 -6.82
N TYR A 65 9.23 2.91 -6.89
CA TYR A 65 9.13 3.71 -8.12
C TYR A 65 10.46 3.63 -8.87
N SER A 66 10.43 3.10 -10.08
CA SER A 66 11.59 3.07 -10.97
C SER A 66 11.66 4.36 -11.76
N LEU A 67 12.79 5.09 -11.67
CA LEU A 67 13.04 6.26 -12.50
C LEU A 67 13.35 5.90 -13.95
N GLU A 68 13.83 4.68 -14.21
CA GLU A 68 14.16 4.21 -15.55
C GLU A 68 12.91 3.85 -16.36
N THR A 69 11.98 3.12 -15.74
CA THR A 69 10.76 2.65 -16.42
C THR A 69 9.54 3.49 -16.11
N GLU A 70 9.67 4.43 -15.17
CA GLU A 70 8.61 5.32 -14.67
C GLU A 70 7.38 4.57 -14.14
N GLN A 71 7.63 3.38 -13.61
CA GLN A 71 6.60 2.49 -13.09
C GLN A 71 6.64 2.49 -11.57
N LEU A 72 5.45 2.59 -10.98
CA LEU A 72 5.22 2.36 -9.56
C LEU A 72 4.73 0.92 -9.35
N GLU A 73 5.53 0.09 -8.70
CA GLU A 73 5.10 -1.22 -8.24
C GLU A 73 4.65 -1.14 -6.79
N ILE A 74 3.50 -1.74 -6.47
CA ILE A 74 2.92 -1.76 -5.12
C ILE A 74 2.62 -3.20 -4.71
N SER A 75 3.00 -3.54 -3.49
CA SER A 75 2.76 -4.83 -2.86
C SER A 75 2.05 -4.64 -1.53
N TYR A 76 1.06 -5.49 -1.26
CA TYR A 76 0.28 -5.50 -0.02
C TYR A 76 0.69 -6.70 0.84
N HIS A 77 1.05 -6.43 2.08
CA HIS A 77 1.27 -7.45 3.11
C HIS A 77 0.20 -7.30 4.19
N ILE A 78 -0.50 -8.39 4.49
CA ILE A 78 -1.58 -8.40 5.48
C ILE A 78 -1.16 -9.32 6.61
N ASP A 79 -0.95 -8.73 7.78
CA ASP A 79 -0.67 -9.44 9.02
C ASP A 79 -1.99 -9.69 9.75
N THR A 80 -2.26 -10.97 10.03
CA THR A 80 -3.43 -11.40 10.79
C THR A 80 -3.04 -12.38 11.90
N CYS A 81 -3.88 -12.48 12.93
CA CYS A 81 -3.65 -13.39 14.04
C CYS A 81 -3.82 -14.87 13.69
N CYS A 82 -4.54 -15.20 12.61
CA CYS A 82 -4.74 -16.58 12.17
C CYS A 82 -5.02 -16.69 10.66
N LYS A 83 -4.78 -17.89 10.11
CA LYS A 83 -4.92 -18.19 8.67
C LYS A 83 -6.36 -18.05 8.16
N ALA A 84 -7.35 -18.41 8.97
CA ALA A 84 -8.76 -18.26 8.59
C ALA A 84 -9.10 -16.79 8.34
N PHE A 85 -8.64 -15.91 9.24
CA PHE A 85 -8.85 -14.47 9.11
C PHE A 85 -8.06 -13.85 7.95
N LEU A 86 -6.87 -14.38 7.64
CA LEU A 86 -6.10 -13.94 6.47
C LEU A 86 -6.91 -14.08 5.17
N MET A 87 -7.58 -15.22 4.97
CA MET A 87 -8.38 -15.46 3.77
C MET A 87 -9.56 -14.48 3.65
N GLU A 88 -10.19 -14.17 4.77
CA GLU A 88 -11.27 -13.18 4.82
C GLU A 88 -10.77 -11.77 4.50
N ALA A 89 -9.65 -11.35 5.10
CA ALA A 89 -9.03 -10.06 4.83
C ALA A 89 -8.59 -9.92 3.36
N VAL A 90 -7.96 -10.95 2.79
CA VAL A 90 -7.59 -10.96 1.37
C VAL A 90 -8.83 -10.91 0.47
N SER A 91 -9.90 -11.64 0.80
CA SER A 91 -11.13 -11.58 0.02
C SER A 91 -11.81 -10.21 0.08
N ALA A 92 -11.80 -9.56 1.25
CA ALA A 92 -12.36 -8.22 1.42
C ALA A 92 -11.58 -7.15 0.65
N LEU A 93 -10.25 -7.28 0.55
CA LEU A 93 -9.41 -6.32 -0.18
C LEU A 93 -9.56 -6.42 -1.71
N ASN A 94 -9.91 -7.61 -2.23
CA ASN A 94 -10.07 -7.87 -3.67
C ASN A 94 -11.49 -7.61 -4.21
N ARG A 95 -12.41 -7.11 -3.38
CA ARG A 95 -13.77 -6.72 -3.80
C ARG A 95 -13.83 -5.24 -4.17
#